data_AF-A0AAW7AWL9-F1
#
_entry.id   AF-A0AAW7AWL9-F1
#
_cell.length_a   1.000
_cell.length_b   1.000
_cell.length_c   1.000
_cell.angle_alpha   90.00
_cell.angle_beta   90.00
_cell.angle_gamma   90.00
#
_symmetry.space_group_name_H-M   'P 1'
#
loop_
_entity.id
_entity.type
_entity.pdbx_description
1 polymer ?
#
loop_
_entity_poly.entity_id
_entity_poly.type
_entity_poly.pdbx_seq_one_letter_code
_entity_poly.pdbx_strand_id
1 'polypeptide(L)'
;MSKPKAEDRPFAVRSAKPLGPAPERMTKPDYFGARDSRKKVRALLSLCESGELSSESETVARHWIDDYQYANFGYADFMRDPVPDDYVKGDAITFGLNRAHGGHRIALIRDSLGADTHQFLVRLLIAEHSFSEMARDLVPHIKGTPGGKAIRQRAVMLLKLLPSIYRAAVAEQKRLAEAVRN
;
A
#
# COMPACT_ATOMS: atom_id res chain seq x y z
N MET A 1 -4.06 39.92 -59.43
CA MET A 1 -5.10 38.91 -59.13
C MET A 1 -4.67 38.14 -57.90
N SER A 2 -5.39 38.28 -56.78
CA SER A 2 -5.02 37.72 -55.48
C SER A 2 -5.55 36.30 -55.30
N LYS A 3 -4.72 35.38 -54.80
CA LYS A 3 -5.09 34.00 -54.47
C LYS A 3 -6.04 33.98 -53.25
N PRO A 4 -7.07 33.11 -53.22
CA PRO A 4 -7.93 33.00 -52.04
C PRO A 4 -7.18 32.34 -50.87
N LYS A 5 -7.41 32.89 -49.68
CA LYS A 5 -6.82 32.51 -48.40
C LYS A 5 -7.49 31.21 -47.92
N ALA A 6 -6.69 30.20 -47.58
CA ALA A 6 -7.21 28.93 -47.07
C ALA A 6 -7.90 29.14 -45.71
N GLU A 7 -9.16 28.69 -45.62
CA GLU A 7 -9.93 28.71 -44.38
C GLU A 7 -9.41 27.66 -43.39
N ASP A 8 -9.18 28.11 -42.16
CA ASP A 8 -8.66 27.32 -41.05
C ASP A 8 -9.75 26.32 -40.61
N ARG A 9 -9.53 25.02 -40.85
CA ARG A 9 -10.47 23.98 -40.41
C ARG A 9 -10.31 23.77 -38.91
N PRO A 10 -11.37 23.91 -38.09
CA PRO A 10 -11.26 23.66 -36.67
C PRO A 10 -10.89 22.19 -36.43
N PHE A 11 -9.74 21.97 -35.77
CA PHE A 11 -9.30 20.65 -35.35
C PHE A 11 -10.22 20.18 -34.22
N ALA A 12 -11.23 19.38 -34.55
CA ALA A 12 -12.10 18.79 -33.55
C ALA A 12 -11.30 17.81 -32.71
N VAL A 13 -10.94 18.20 -31.49
CA VAL A 13 -10.37 17.30 -30.48
C VAL A 13 -11.37 16.17 -30.28
N ARG A 14 -11.02 14.96 -30.72
CA ARG A 14 -11.79 13.75 -30.40
C ARG A 14 -11.93 13.70 -28.88
N SER A 15 -13.15 13.91 -28.37
CA SER A 15 -13.40 13.69 -26.95
C SER A 15 -13.16 12.20 -26.67
N ALA A 16 -12.03 11.91 -26.03
CA ALA A 16 -11.74 10.57 -25.57
C ALA A 16 -12.84 10.21 -24.58
N LYS A 17 -13.68 9.23 -24.92
CA LYS A 17 -14.61 8.62 -23.95
C LYS A 17 -13.79 8.29 -22.70
N PRO A 18 -14.20 8.72 -21.50
CA PRO A 18 -13.50 8.34 -20.29
C PRO A 18 -13.45 6.82 -20.27
N LEU A 19 -12.24 6.26 -20.28
CA LEU A 19 -12.03 4.81 -20.25
C LEU A 19 -12.56 4.33 -18.91
N GLY A 20 -13.79 3.83 -18.91
CA GLY A 20 -14.34 3.12 -17.77
C GLY A 20 -13.47 1.91 -17.40
N PRO A 21 -13.61 1.36 -16.19
CA PRO A 21 -12.81 0.23 -15.74
C PRO A 21 -12.87 -0.93 -16.75
N ALA A 22 -11.73 -1.54 -17.05
CA ALA A 22 -11.65 -2.66 -18.00
C ALA A 22 -12.68 -3.76 -17.64
N PRO A 23 -13.29 -4.45 -18.63
CA PRO A 23 -14.35 -5.45 -18.39
C PRO A 23 -13.95 -6.55 -17.40
N GLU A 24 -12.68 -6.96 -17.40
CA GLU A 24 -12.13 -7.93 -16.44
C GLU A 24 -12.22 -7.45 -14.98
N ARG A 25 -12.17 -6.14 -14.74
CA ARG A 25 -12.34 -5.53 -13.42
C ARG A 25 -13.79 -5.50 -12.97
N MET A 26 -14.76 -5.69 -13.89
CA MET A 26 -16.19 -5.66 -13.59
C MET A 26 -16.72 -6.97 -13.02
N THR A 27 -15.99 -8.08 -13.18
CA THR A 27 -16.41 -9.41 -12.69
C THR A 27 -15.72 -9.83 -11.40
N LYS A 28 -14.65 -9.15 -10.98
CA LYS A 28 -13.91 -9.49 -9.78
C LYS A 28 -14.65 -9.05 -8.50
N PRO A 29 -14.77 -9.92 -7.48
CA PRO A 29 -15.40 -9.57 -6.20
C PRO A 29 -14.54 -8.61 -5.36
N ASP A 30 -13.26 -8.48 -5.72
CA ASP A 30 -12.25 -7.70 -4.98
C ASP A 30 -12.26 -6.20 -5.32
N TYR A 31 -13.34 -5.71 -5.95
CA TYR A 31 -13.50 -4.33 -6.39
C TYR A 31 -14.84 -3.74 -5.91
N PHE A 32 -14.82 -2.50 -5.41
CA PHE A 32 -15.99 -1.79 -4.87
C PHE A 32 -16.20 -0.44 -5.56
N GLY A 33 -17.43 0.09 -5.56
CA GLY A 33 -17.80 1.37 -6.16
C GLY A 33 -18.79 1.25 -7.32
N ALA A 34 -19.24 2.40 -7.85
CA ALA A 34 -20.15 2.45 -8.99
C ALA A 34 -19.51 1.86 -10.26
N ARG A 35 -20.33 1.43 -11.23
CA ARG A 35 -19.91 0.73 -12.45
C ARG A 35 -18.74 1.42 -13.17
N ASP A 36 -18.72 2.75 -13.16
CA ASP A 36 -17.73 3.58 -13.85
C ASP A 36 -16.53 3.98 -12.97
N SER A 37 -16.50 3.60 -11.69
CA SER A 37 -15.46 4.01 -10.73
C SER A 37 -15.03 2.90 -9.75
N ARG A 38 -15.13 1.63 -10.16
CA ARG A 38 -14.73 0.49 -9.32
C ARG A 38 -13.24 0.56 -8.93
N LYS A 39 -12.96 0.68 -7.63
CA LYS A 39 -11.62 0.67 -7.01
C LYS A 39 -11.31 -0.70 -6.42
N LYS A 40 -10.04 -1.09 -6.41
CA LYS A 40 -9.60 -2.33 -5.75
C LYS A 40 -9.86 -2.21 -4.24
N VAL A 41 -10.47 -3.21 -3.63
CA VAL A 41 -10.69 -3.26 -2.17
C VAL A 41 -9.32 -3.35 -1.50
N ARG A 42 -8.96 -2.32 -0.74
CA ARG A 42 -7.75 -2.33 0.09
C ARG A 42 -8.09 -3.05 1.39
N ALA A 43 -7.45 -4.18 1.66
CA ALA A 43 -7.77 -5.00 2.82
C ALA A 43 -7.70 -4.22 4.15
N LEU A 44 -6.70 -3.34 4.31
CA LEU A 44 -6.59 -2.46 5.48
C LEU A 44 -7.81 -1.53 5.62
N LEU A 45 -8.20 -0.84 4.55
CA LEU A 45 -9.35 0.07 4.57
C LEU A 45 -10.64 -0.69 4.91
N SER A 46 -10.87 -1.85 4.30
CA SER A 46 -12.04 -2.69 4.57
C SER A 46 -12.10 -3.13 6.04
N LEU A 47 -10.96 -3.44 6.66
CA LEU A 47 -10.91 -3.81 8.07
C LEU A 47 -11.18 -2.61 9.00
N CYS A 48 -10.64 -1.43 8.67
CA CYS A 48 -10.92 -0.19 9.40
C CYS A 48 -12.40 0.21 9.32
N GLU A 49 -12.98 0.21 8.12
CA GLU A 49 -14.41 0.55 7.91
C GLU A 49 -15.34 -0.44 8.62
N SER A 50 -14.93 -1.71 8.78
CA SER A 50 -15.68 -2.70 9.55
C SER A 50 -15.53 -2.58 11.07
N GLY A 51 -14.67 -1.68 11.57
CA GLY A 51 -14.40 -1.50 13.00
C GLY A 51 -13.59 -2.63 13.63
N GLU A 52 -12.92 -3.47 12.83
CA GLU A 52 -12.14 -4.60 13.35
C GLU A 52 -10.73 -4.24 13.80
N LEU A 53 -10.27 -3.03 13.44
CA LEU A 53 -8.97 -2.49 13.81
C LEU A 53 -9.14 -1.22 14.64
N SER A 54 -8.25 -1.03 15.61
CA SER A 54 -8.12 0.24 16.32
C SER A 54 -7.44 1.30 15.45
N SER A 55 -7.65 2.58 15.74
CA SER A 55 -6.95 3.69 15.07
C SER A 55 -5.43 3.58 15.20
N GLU A 56 -4.94 3.04 16.32
CA GLU A 56 -3.51 2.75 16.51
C GLU A 56 -3.02 1.68 15.54
N SER A 57 -3.76 0.58 15.38
CA SER A 57 -3.41 -0.50 14.44
C SER A 57 -3.37 0.02 13.00
N GLU A 58 -4.33 0.86 12.62
CA GLU A 58 -4.34 1.51 11.31
C GLU A 58 -3.11 2.41 11.12
N THR A 59 -2.83 3.28 12.09
CA THR A 59 -1.71 4.24 12.02
C THR A 59 -0.38 3.50 11.89
N VAL A 60 -0.15 2.47 12.71
CA VAL A 60 1.07 1.67 12.65
C VAL A 60 1.16 0.89 11.34
N ALA A 61 0.05 0.34 10.82
CA ALA A 61 0.05 -0.33 9.53
C ALA A 61 0.47 0.63 8.40
N ARG A 62 0.02 1.90 8.44
CA ARG A 62 0.45 2.94 7.49
C ARG A 62 1.94 3.25 7.63
N HIS A 63 2.45 3.43 8.84
CA HIS A 63 3.89 3.63 9.05
C HIS A 63 4.72 2.44 8.57
N TRP A 64 4.26 1.21 8.79
CA TRP A 64 4.92 0.02 8.28
C TRP A 64 4.93 -0.04 6.75
N ILE A 65 3.82 0.35 6.10
CA ILE A 65 3.77 0.49 4.64
C ILE A 65 4.80 1.50 4.15
N ASP A 66 4.85 2.68 4.78
CA ASP A 66 5.77 3.74 4.42
C ASP A 66 7.22 3.26 4.59
N ASP A 67 7.58 2.67 5.73
CA ASP A 67 8.91 2.09 5.98
C ASP A 67 9.30 1.03 4.95
N TYR A 68 8.37 0.12 4.60
CA TYR A 68 8.60 -0.89 3.58
C TYR A 68 8.85 -0.27 2.20
N GLN A 69 8.08 0.76 1.84
CA GLN A 69 8.23 1.47 0.59
C GLN A 69 9.55 2.24 0.53
N TYR A 70 9.92 2.95 1.60
CA TYR A 70 11.21 3.62 1.74
C TYR A 70 12.37 2.64 1.53
N ALA A 71 12.32 1.50 2.23
CA ALA A 71 13.37 0.48 2.19
C ALA A 71 13.59 -0.12 0.80
N ASN A 72 12.49 -0.55 0.16
CA ASN A 72 12.54 -1.41 -1.03
C ASN A 72 12.48 -0.65 -2.35
N PHE A 73 11.69 0.41 -2.41
CA PHE A 73 11.44 1.13 -3.66
C PHE A 73 12.14 2.48 -3.72
N GLY A 74 12.66 2.97 -2.59
CA GLY A 74 13.21 4.32 -2.52
C GLY A 74 12.10 5.32 -2.76
N TYR A 75 11.31 5.60 -1.73
CA TYR A 75 10.23 6.57 -1.84
C TYR A 75 10.79 7.90 -2.32
N ALA A 76 10.14 8.48 -3.31
CA ALA A 76 10.43 9.81 -3.77
C ALA A 76 9.12 10.57 -3.80
N ASP A 77 9.13 11.75 -3.19
CA ASP A 77 7.95 12.58 -2.91
C ASP A 77 7.06 12.86 -4.14
N PHE A 78 7.59 12.66 -5.35
CA PHE A 78 6.84 12.74 -6.61
C PHE A 78 5.74 11.68 -6.77
N MET A 79 5.69 10.65 -5.91
CA MET A 79 4.69 9.57 -5.96
C MET A 79 3.39 9.88 -5.20
N ARG A 80 3.33 10.97 -4.41
CA ARG A 80 2.10 11.44 -3.76
C ARG A 80 1.70 12.78 -4.38
N ASP A 81 0.79 12.76 -5.34
CA ASP A 81 0.14 13.98 -5.81
C ASP A 81 -1.31 14.04 -5.30
N PRO A 82 -1.83 15.22 -4.91
CA PRO A 82 -1.13 16.51 -4.81
C PRO A 82 -0.41 16.68 -3.46
N VAL A 83 0.78 17.27 -3.51
CA VAL A 83 1.53 17.72 -2.32
C VAL A 83 1.12 19.16 -1.97
N PRO A 84 1.00 19.55 -0.69
CA PRO A 84 0.73 20.95 -0.29
C PRO A 84 1.75 21.95 -0.84
N ASP A 85 1.30 23.18 -1.12
CA ASP A 85 2.14 24.26 -1.69
C ASP A 85 3.33 24.65 -0.79
N ASP A 86 3.25 24.39 0.51
CA ASP A 86 4.29 24.67 1.51
C ASP A 86 5.24 23.49 1.76
N TYR A 87 5.13 22.41 0.97
CA TYR A 87 5.95 21.23 1.16
C TYR A 87 7.41 21.43 0.74
N VAL A 88 8.31 21.33 1.71
CA VAL A 88 9.75 21.27 1.45
C VAL A 88 10.15 19.83 1.16
N LYS A 89 10.50 19.58 -0.10
CA LYS A 89 11.03 18.28 -0.55
C LYS A 89 12.29 17.93 0.23
N GLY A 90 12.40 16.70 0.71
CA GLY A 90 13.63 16.21 1.31
C GLY A 90 14.81 16.29 0.33
N ASP A 91 16.03 16.45 0.83
CA ASP A 91 17.23 16.28 0.00
C ASP A 91 17.63 14.80 -0.11
N ALA A 92 18.55 14.48 -1.02
CA ALA A 92 19.01 13.11 -1.26
C ALA A 92 19.52 12.42 0.02
N ILE A 93 20.10 13.19 0.94
CA ILE A 93 20.64 12.70 2.22
C ILE A 93 19.51 12.30 3.15
N THR A 94 18.50 13.15 3.31
CA THR A 94 17.30 12.88 4.11
C THR A 94 16.58 11.62 3.62
N PHE A 95 16.44 11.46 2.31
CA PHE A 95 15.88 10.23 1.74
C PHE A 95 16.75 9.00 2.01
N GLY A 96 18.07 9.12 1.88
CA GLY A 96 19.01 8.05 2.18
C GLY A 96 18.90 7.57 3.62
N LEU A 97 18.80 8.52 4.56
CA LEU A 97 18.59 8.24 5.98
C LEU A 97 17.24 7.57 6.24
N ASN A 98 16.14 8.11 5.70
CA ASN A 98 14.81 7.51 5.88
C ASN A 98 14.73 6.09 5.30
N ARG A 99 15.36 5.85 4.15
CA ARG A 99 15.50 4.51 3.57
C ARG A 99 16.29 3.57 4.47
N ALA A 100 17.41 4.01 5.01
CA ALA A 100 18.22 3.21 5.92
C ALA A 100 17.45 2.88 7.21
N HIS A 101 16.77 3.87 7.80
CA HIS A 101 15.97 3.69 9.01
C HIS A 101 14.79 2.75 8.78
N GLY A 102 14.01 2.95 7.71
CA GLY A 102 12.90 2.08 7.34
C GLY A 102 13.38 0.66 7.05
N GLY A 103 14.46 0.51 6.28
CA GLY A 103 15.04 -0.81 5.96
C GLY A 103 15.48 -1.58 7.21
N HIS A 104 16.14 -0.92 8.15
CA HIS A 104 16.53 -1.53 9.41
C HIS A 104 15.30 -1.96 10.23
N ARG A 105 14.27 -1.11 10.37
CA ARG A 105 13.04 -1.49 11.10
C ARG A 105 12.32 -2.67 10.46
N ILE A 106 12.20 -2.67 9.13
CA ILE A 106 11.59 -3.78 8.40
C ILE A 106 12.36 -5.09 8.64
N ALA A 107 13.70 -5.04 8.66
CA ALA A 107 14.52 -6.21 8.99
C ALA A 107 14.23 -6.73 10.40
N LEU A 108 14.25 -5.87 11.42
CA LEU A 108 13.95 -6.26 12.80
C LEU A 108 12.53 -6.85 12.95
N ILE A 109 11.55 -6.25 12.29
CA ILE A 109 10.16 -6.75 12.30
C ILE A 109 10.08 -8.12 11.60
N ARG A 110 10.76 -8.28 10.46
CA ARG A 110 10.83 -9.55 9.73
C ARG A 110 11.46 -10.64 10.60
N ASP A 111 12.55 -10.34 11.29
CA ASP A 111 13.26 -11.30 12.15
C ASP A 111 12.39 -11.71 13.36
N SER A 112 11.63 -10.76 13.92
CA SER A 112 10.69 -11.04 15.01
C SER A 112 9.47 -11.86 14.57
N LEU A 113 8.92 -11.59 13.38
CA LEU A 113 7.71 -12.24 12.86
C LEU A 113 7.97 -13.58 12.16
N GLY A 114 9.17 -13.77 11.64
CA GLY A 114 9.51 -14.81 10.68
C GLY A 114 9.13 -14.44 9.23
N ALA A 115 9.82 -15.05 8.28
CA ALA A 115 9.72 -14.72 6.86
C ALA A 115 8.31 -14.89 6.29
N ASP A 116 7.60 -15.97 6.65
CA ASP A 116 6.26 -16.26 6.13
C ASP A 116 5.21 -15.24 6.59
N THR A 117 5.27 -14.86 7.87
CA THR A 117 4.35 -13.86 8.44
C THR A 117 4.65 -12.47 7.89
N HIS A 118 5.94 -12.14 7.70
CA HIS A 118 6.33 -10.92 7.00
C HIS A 118 5.81 -10.91 5.56
N GLN A 119 5.97 -12.01 4.81
CA GLN A 119 5.45 -12.10 3.44
C GLN A 119 3.92 -12.01 3.38
N PHE A 120 3.23 -12.52 4.41
CA PHE A 120 1.79 -12.31 4.56
C PHE A 120 1.45 -10.82 4.68
N LEU A 121 2.17 -10.04 5.50
CA LEU A 121 2.00 -8.59 5.60
C LEU A 121 2.27 -7.89 4.26
N VAL A 122 3.32 -8.28 3.54
CA VAL A 122 3.62 -7.71 2.22
C VAL A 122 2.48 -7.95 1.24
N ARG A 123 1.94 -9.18 1.18
CA ARG A 123 0.79 -9.50 0.32
C ARG A 123 -0.46 -8.68 0.70
N LEU A 124 -0.68 -8.51 2.00
CA LEU A 124 -1.85 -7.80 2.54
C LEU A 124 -1.78 -6.28 2.34
N LEU A 125 -0.63 -5.67 2.64
CA LEU A 125 -0.49 -4.22 2.79
C LEU A 125 0.23 -3.55 1.60
N ILE A 126 1.12 -4.26 0.90
CA ILE A 126 1.88 -3.71 -0.24
C ILE A 126 1.27 -4.15 -1.56
N ALA A 127 1.05 -5.46 -1.75
CA ALA A 127 0.40 -5.97 -2.96
C ALA A 127 -1.13 -5.79 -2.93
N GLU A 128 -1.68 -5.46 -1.75
CA GLU A 128 -3.11 -5.24 -1.51
C GLU A 128 -3.97 -6.39 -2.05
N HIS A 129 -3.54 -7.63 -1.84
CA HIS A 129 -4.34 -8.79 -2.22
C HIS A 129 -5.62 -8.84 -1.38
N SER A 130 -6.73 -9.24 -2.00
CA SER A 130 -7.96 -9.54 -1.28
C SER A 130 -7.80 -10.80 -0.42
N PHE A 131 -8.67 -10.97 0.58
CA PHE A 131 -8.67 -12.19 1.38
C PHE A 131 -8.93 -13.45 0.55
N SER A 132 -9.72 -13.34 -0.52
CA SER A 132 -10.00 -14.44 -1.45
C SER A 132 -8.81 -14.76 -2.35
N GLU A 133 -8.07 -13.74 -2.81
CA GLU A 133 -6.79 -13.92 -3.52
C GLU A 133 -5.76 -14.62 -2.64
N MET A 134 -5.55 -14.11 -1.43
CA MET A 134 -4.65 -14.70 -0.46
C MET A 134 -5.06 -16.13 -0.06
N ALA A 135 -6.36 -16.42 0.04
CA ALA A 135 -6.85 -17.76 0.38
C ALA A 135 -6.54 -18.79 -0.70
N ARG A 136 -6.65 -18.40 -1.99
CA ARG A 136 -6.29 -19.27 -3.12
C ARG A 136 -4.81 -19.67 -3.08
N ASP A 137 -3.94 -18.75 -2.67
CA ASP A 137 -2.50 -18.99 -2.61
C ASP A 137 -2.07 -19.74 -1.34
N LEU A 138 -2.62 -19.36 -0.18
CA LEU A 138 -2.10 -19.79 1.14
C LEU A 138 -2.86 -20.97 1.74
N VAL A 139 -4.13 -21.15 1.39
CA VAL A 139 -4.98 -22.26 1.88
C VAL A 139 -5.77 -22.88 0.73
N PRO A 140 -5.10 -23.35 -0.34
CA PRO A 140 -5.78 -23.79 -1.58
C PRO A 140 -6.75 -24.95 -1.39
N HIS A 141 -6.60 -25.73 -0.30
CA HIS A 141 -7.47 -26.83 0.05
C HIS A 141 -8.83 -26.39 0.63
N ILE A 142 -8.93 -25.14 1.13
CA ILE A 142 -10.17 -24.57 1.66
C ILE A 142 -10.85 -23.74 0.56
N LYS A 143 -11.92 -24.26 -0.02
CA LYS A 143 -12.63 -23.60 -1.12
C LYS A 143 -13.63 -22.57 -0.62
N GLY A 144 -13.75 -21.47 -1.35
CA GLY A 144 -14.81 -20.48 -1.16
C GLY A 144 -14.67 -19.61 0.09
N THR A 145 -15.80 -19.12 0.60
CA THR A 145 -15.91 -18.16 1.71
C THR A 145 -15.13 -18.54 2.99
N PRO A 146 -15.09 -19.81 3.43
CA PRO A 146 -14.34 -20.19 4.63
C PRO A 146 -12.85 -19.86 4.57
N GLY A 147 -12.21 -20.03 3.41
CA GLY A 147 -10.79 -19.73 3.23
C GLY A 147 -10.52 -18.23 3.37
N GLY A 148 -11.32 -17.39 2.71
CA GLY A 148 -11.24 -15.93 2.85
C GLY A 148 -11.47 -15.47 4.29
N LYS A 149 -12.41 -16.08 5.02
CA LYS A 149 -12.66 -15.77 6.44
C LYS A 149 -11.45 -16.10 7.32
N ALA A 150 -10.81 -17.25 7.11
CA ALA A 150 -9.61 -17.63 7.86
C ALA A 150 -8.45 -16.65 7.62
N ILE A 151 -8.22 -16.26 6.36
CA ILE A 151 -7.21 -15.26 6.02
C ILE A 151 -7.53 -13.90 6.66
N ARG A 152 -8.80 -13.47 6.61
CA ARG A 152 -9.26 -12.23 7.24
C ARG A 152 -9.00 -12.22 8.75
N GLN A 153 -9.33 -13.30 9.44
CA GLN A 153 -9.06 -13.45 10.88
C GLN A 153 -7.55 -13.38 11.18
N ARG A 154 -6.72 -14.05 10.37
CA ARG A 154 -5.26 -13.97 10.49
C ARG A 154 -4.76 -12.54 10.27
N ALA A 155 -5.30 -11.82 9.28
CA ALA A 155 -4.96 -10.42 9.03
C ALA A 155 -5.31 -9.51 10.21
N VAL A 156 -6.51 -9.64 10.77
CA VAL A 156 -6.93 -8.85 11.94
C VAL A 156 -6.04 -9.12 13.14
N MET A 157 -5.76 -10.40 13.45
CA MET A 157 -4.89 -10.77 14.55
C MET A 157 -3.50 -10.15 14.39
N LEU A 158 -2.91 -10.28 13.20
CA LEU A 158 -1.58 -9.77 12.93
C LEU A 158 -1.51 -8.24 12.99
N LEU A 159 -2.49 -7.55 12.40
CA LEU A 159 -2.54 -6.08 12.42
C LEU A 159 -2.79 -5.52 13.83
N LYS A 160 -3.51 -6.25 14.69
CA LYS A 160 -3.66 -5.89 16.12
C LYS A 160 -2.37 -6.06 16.93
N LEU A 161 -1.52 -7.02 16.54
CA LEU A 161 -0.22 -7.24 17.18
C LEU A 161 0.86 -6.29 16.67
N LEU A 162 0.70 -5.80 15.44
CA LEU A 162 1.69 -4.97 14.75
C LEU A 162 2.15 -3.75 15.55
N PRO A 163 1.29 -2.99 16.28
CA PRO A 163 1.75 -1.90 17.16
C PRO A 163 2.80 -2.30 18.18
N SER A 164 2.63 -3.46 18.82
CA SER A 164 3.58 -3.96 19.82
C SER A 164 4.92 -4.32 19.18
N ILE A 165 4.86 -5.08 18.08
CA ILE A 165 6.04 -5.52 17.32
C ILE A 165 6.81 -4.31 16.77
N TYR A 166 6.09 -3.33 16.21
CA TYR A 166 6.69 -2.13 15.64
C TYR A 166 7.40 -1.31 16.72
N ARG A 167 6.78 -1.11 17.90
CA ARG A 167 7.44 -0.44 19.04
C ARG A 167 8.71 -1.16 19.48
N ALA A 168 8.68 -2.49 19.57
CA ALA A 168 9.86 -3.28 19.91
C ALA A 168 10.99 -3.07 18.89
N ALA A 169 10.67 -3.05 17.59
CA ALA A 169 11.65 -2.79 16.54
C ALA A 169 12.23 -1.37 16.60
N VAL A 170 11.44 -0.35 16.91
CA VAL A 170 11.94 1.03 17.11
C VAL A 170 12.89 1.10 18.31
N ALA A 171 12.53 0.46 19.42
CA ALA A 171 13.36 0.43 20.61
C ALA A 171 14.70 -0.28 20.35
N GLU A 172 14.67 -1.42 19.66
CA GLU A 172 15.86 -2.18 19.32
C GLU A 172 16.76 -1.42 18.33
N GLN A 173 16.17 -0.79 17.31
CA GLN A 173 16.91 0.08 16.38
C GLN A 173 17.65 1.19 17.14
N LYS A 174 17.00 1.83 18.11
CA LYS A 174 17.63 2.88 18.94
C LYS A 174 18.79 2.32 19.77
N ARG A 175 18.59 1.16 20.42
CA ARG A 175 19.62 0.47 21.21
C ARG A 175 20.86 0.15 20.37
N LEU A 176 20.67 -0.37 19.16
CA LEU A 176 21.76 -0.68 18.23
C LEU A 176 22.50 0.59 17.77
N ALA A 177 21.76 1.67 17.50
CA ALA A 177 22.37 2.95 17.12
C ALA A 177 23.21 3.56 18.26
N GLU A 178 22.78 3.42 19.52
CA GLU A 178 23.54 3.84 20.70
C GLU A 178 24.79 2.98 20.91
N ALA A 179 24.72 1.67 20.68
CA ALA A 179 25.86 0.77 20.79
C ALA A 179 26.98 1.04 19.77
N VAL A 180 26.66 1.60 18.61
CA VAL A 180 27.66 1.98 17.57
C VAL A 180 28.35 3.31 17.89
N ARG A 181 27.74 4.15 18.75
CA ARG A 181 28.28 5.47 19.13
C ARG A 181 29.26 5.42 20.30
N ASN A 182 29.24 4.33 21.07
CA ASN A 182 30.12 4.07 22.21
C ASN A 182 31.24 3.12 21.81
#